data_AF-A0A067EE00-F1
#
_entry.id   AF-A0A067EE00-F1
#
_cell.length_a   1.000
_cell.length_b   1.000
_cell.length_c   1.000
_cell.angle_alpha   90.00
_cell.angle_beta   90.00
_cell.angle_gamma   90.00
#
_symmetry.space_group_name_H-M   'P 1'
#
loop_
_entity.id
_entity.type
_entity.pdbx_description
1 polymer ?
#
loop_
_entity_poly.entity_id
_entity_poly.type
_entity_poly.pdbx_seq_one_letter_code
_entity_poly.pdbx_strand_id
1 'polypeptide(L)'
;DFELLRRIAGCRDFLAQENFEKLWCWLYPVAFTLSSDWINKTWRSTSPKWIEGFITKEEAEYSLQGPRGLQEPGTFVLRFPTSRTGRTQMQVV
;
A
#
# COMPACT_ATOMS: atom_id res chain seq x y z
N ASP A 1 -8.15 0.80 -4.30
CA ASP A 1 -8.15 0.52 -2.84
C ASP A 1 -9.42 -0.10 -2.27
N PHE A 2 -10.63 0.41 -2.56
CA PHE A 2 -11.86 -0.10 -1.93
C PHE A 2 -12.14 -1.59 -2.17
N GLU A 3 -11.94 -2.08 -3.40
CA GLU A 3 -12.07 -3.51 -3.75
C GLU A 3 -11.06 -4.40 -3.00
N LEU A 4 -9.84 -3.90 -2.76
CA LEU A 4 -8.85 -4.59 -1.95
C LEU A 4 -9.33 -4.70 -0.49
N LEU A 5 -9.83 -3.60 0.08
CA LEU A 5 -10.35 -3.59 1.45
C LEU A 5 -11.54 -4.55 1.60
N ARG A 6 -12.44 -4.61 0.61
CA ARG A 6 -13.53 -5.63 0.55
C ARG A 6 -12.99 -7.04 0.53
N ARG A 7 -11.99 -7.31 -0.31
CA ARG A 7 -11.33 -8.62 -0.40
C ARG A 7 -10.67 -9.03 0.92
N ILE A 8 -10.01 -8.10 1.62
CA ILE A 8 -9.37 -8.34 2.92
C ILE A 8 -10.42 -8.58 4.01
N ALA A 9 -11.46 -7.75 4.05
CA ALA A 9 -12.57 -7.88 4.99
C ALA A 9 -13.39 -9.17 4.76
N GLY A 10 -13.30 -9.78 3.57
CA GLY A 10 -14.04 -10.98 3.21
C GLY A 10 -15.55 -10.73 3.04
N CYS A 11 -15.94 -9.49 2.75
CA CYS A 11 -17.34 -9.07 2.64
C CYS A 11 -17.64 -8.47 1.26
N ARG A 12 -18.89 -8.58 0.81
CA ARG A 12 -19.37 -7.94 -0.43
C ARG A 12 -19.99 -6.59 -0.13
N ASP A 13 -21.19 -6.60 0.45
CA ASP A 13 -22.02 -5.40 0.57
C ASP A 13 -22.15 -4.88 2.00
N PHE A 14 -22.13 -5.77 3.00
CA PHE A 14 -22.28 -5.42 4.41
C PHE A 14 -21.06 -5.82 5.24
N LEU A 15 -20.61 -4.90 6.08
CA LEU A 15 -19.49 -5.10 7.00
C LEU A 15 -20.02 -5.49 8.38
N ALA A 16 -19.97 -6.77 8.71
CA ALA A 16 -20.20 -7.23 10.08
C ALA A 16 -19.00 -6.87 10.98
N GLN A 17 -19.19 -6.88 12.30
CA GLN A 17 -18.13 -6.60 13.27
C GLN A 17 -16.88 -7.46 13.03
N GLU A 18 -17.04 -8.77 12.83
CA GLU A 18 -15.92 -9.68 12.58
C GLU A 18 -15.14 -9.34 11.30
N ASN A 19 -15.82 -8.83 10.28
CA ASN A 19 -15.19 -8.41 9.03
C ASN A 19 -14.43 -7.10 9.23
N PHE A 20 -14.97 -6.18 10.04
CA PHE A 20 -14.28 -4.97 10.44
C PHE A 20 -13.03 -5.28 11.26
N GLU A 21 -13.08 -6.19 12.22
CA GLU A 21 -11.93 -6.57 13.04
C GLU A 21 -10.79 -7.17 12.19
N LYS A 22 -11.14 -8.04 11.22
CA LYS A 22 -10.18 -8.59 10.25
C LYS A 22 -9.54 -7.48 9.39
N LEU A 23 -10.36 -6.58 8.88
CA LEU A 23 -9.90 -5.43 8.10
C LEU A 23 -9.00 -4.52 8.92
N TRP A 24 -9.41 -4.19 10.14
CA TRP A 24 -8.71 -3.28 11.03
C TRP A 24 -7.39 -3.87 11.52
N CYS A 25 -7.33 -5.17 11.83
CA CYS A 25 -6.08 -5.84 12.17
C CYS A 25 -5.03 -5.73 11.03
N TRP A 26 -5.48 -5.75 9.77
CA TRP A 26 -4.61 -5.57 8.62
C TRP A 26 -4.25 -4.09 8.35
N LEU A 27 -5.22 -3.17 8.52
CA LEU A 27 -5.09 -1.75 8.19
C LEU A 27 -4.38 -0.94 9.28
N TYR A 28 -4.55 -1.31 10.54
CA TYR A 28 -4.03 -0.57 11.69
C TYR A 28 -2.53 -0.31 11.61
N PRO A 29 -1.65 -1.27 11.26
CA PRO A 29 -0.22 -1.00 11.11
C PRO A 29 0.09 0.07 10.05
N VAL A 30 -0.72 0.15 9.00
CA VAL A 30 -0.59 1.17 7.94
C VAL A 30 -0.98 2.54 8.49
N ALA A 31 -2.16 2.62 9.12
CA ALA A 31 -2.63 3.85 9.75
C ALA A 31 -1.64 4.36 10.82
N PHE A 32 -1.09 3.44 11.61
CA PHE A 32 -0.06 3.73 12.61
C PHE A 32 1.24 4.23 11.95
N THR A 33 1.69 3.60 10.87
CA THR A 33 2.87 4.06 10.10
C THR A 33 2.66 5.47 9.55
N LEU A 34 1.47 5.76 8.99
CA LEU A 34 1.09 7.07 8.47
C LEU A 34 0.84 8.13 9.56
N SER A 35 0.68 7.73 10.83
CA SER A 35 0.57 8.68 11.95
C SER A 35 1.87 9.42 12.22
N SER A 36 2.99 8.90 11.72
CA SER A 36 4.28 9.58 11.76
C SER A 36 4.32 10.75 10.77
N ASP A 37 4.62 11.95 11.26
CA ASP A 37 4.60 13.19 10.46
C ASP A 37 5.47 13.13 9.20
N TRP A 38 6.69 12.56 9.30
CA TRP A 38 7.60 12.49 8.16
C TRP A 38 7.10 11.50 7.12
N ILE A 39 6.56 10.35 7.54
CA ILE A 39 5.94 9.38 6.63
C ILE A 39 4.72 9.99 5.96
N ASN A 40 3.85 10.68 6.71
CA ASN A 40 2.65 11.31 6.17
C ASN A 40 3.00 12.36 5.10
N LYS A 41 4.04 13.17 5.35
CA LYS A 41 4.57 14.11 4.34
C LYS A 41 5.06 13.38 3.10
N THR A 42 5.81 12.29 3.26
CA THR A 42 6.28 11.46 2.14
C THR A 42 5.12 10.82 1.37
N TRP A 43 4.09 10.33 2.06
CA TRP A 43 2.87 9.78 1.47
C TRP A 43 2.09 10.81 0.66
N ARG A 44 1.98 12.05 1.17
CA ARG A 44 1.26 13.14 0.50
C ARG A 44 2.06 13.80 -0.62
N SER A 45 3.33 13.45 -0.80
CA SER A 45 4.17 13.98 -1.87
C SER A 45 3.63 13.53 -3.23
N THR A 46 3.26 14.50 -4.07
CA THR A 46 2.78 14.24 -5.44
C THR A 46 3.90 14.32 -6.47
N SER A 47 5.01 14.98 -6.14
CA SER A 47 6.18 15.08 -7.02
C SER A 47 7.48 15.28 -6.21
N PRO A 48 8.39 14.29 -6.22
CA PRO A 48 8.19 12.93 -6.73
C PRO A 48 7.24 12.13 -5.83
N LYS A 49 6.51 11.18 -6.43
CA LYS A 49 5.61 10.28 -5.71
C LYS A 49 6.44 9.13 -5.12
N TRP A 50 6.61 9.13 -3.80
CA TRP A 50 7.48 8.18 -3.10
C TRP A 50 6.76 6.91 -2.64
N ILE A 51 5.49 7.05 -2.24
CA ILE A 51 4.67 5.94 -1.75
C ILE A 51 3.45 5.80 -2.65
N GLU A 52 3.34 4.64 -3.31
CA GLU A 52 2.24 4.32 -4.22
C GLU A 52 1.00 3.77 -3.51
N GLY A 53 1.16 3.36 -2.25
CA GLY A 53 0.06 2.87 -1.44
C GLY A 53 -0.21 1.39 -1.59
N PHE A 54 -1.48 1.03 -1.77
CA PHE A 54 -1.95 -0.35 -1.75
C PHE A 54 -1.91 -0.99 -3.13
N ILE A 55 -0.71 -1.08 -3.70
CA ILE A 55 -0.49 -1.66 -5.02
C ILE A 55 0.17 -3.04 -4.92
N THR A 56 -0.01 -3.89 -5.93
CA THR A 56 0.70 -5.17 -6.05
C THR A 56 2.18 -4.95 -6.33
N LYS A 57 2.96 -6.03 -6.28
CA LYS A 57 4.39 -5.96 -6.63
C LYS A 57 4.55 -5.62 -8.11
N GLU A 58 3.72 -6.22 -8.95
CA GLU A 58 3.73 -6.08 -10.40
C GLU A 58 3.34 -4.65 -10.81
N GLU A 59 2.34 -4.06 -10.14
CA GLU A 59 1.96 -2.66 -10.33
C GLU A 59 3.09 -1.69 -9.94
N ALA A 60 3.87 -2.03 -8.89
CA ALA A 60 5.02 -1.24 -8.47
C ALA A 60 6.17 -1.32 -9.49
N GLU A 61 6.48 -2.54 -9.94
CA GLU A 61 7.48 -2.78 -10.99
C GLU A 61 7.10 -2.08 -12.30
N TYR A 62 5.82 -2.08 -12.66
CA TYR A 62 5.32 -1.35 -13.83
C TYR A 62 5.46 0.16 -13.67
N SER A 63 5.15 0.70 -12.49
CA SER A 63 5.27 2.15 -12.21
C SER A 63 6.72 2.65 -12.29
N LEU A 64 7.68 1.76 -12.07
CA LEU A 64 9.11 2.06 -12.22
C LEU A 64 9.59 1.99 -13.68
N GLN A 65 8.82 1.39 -14.61
CA GLN A 65 9.23 1.33 -16.01
C GLN A 65 9.24 2.74 -16.60
N GLY A 66 10.43 3.24 -16.94
CA GLY A 66 10.58 4.52 -17.61
C GLY A 66 9.93 4.53 -19.00
N PRO A 67 9.79 5.70 -19.66
CA PRO A 67 9.18 5.84 -20.99
C PRO A 67 9.81 4.96 -22.08
N ARG A 68 11.02 4.45 -21.84
CA ARG A 68 11.79 3.58 -22.73
C ARG A 68 12.02 2.17 -22.16
N GLY A 69 11.34 1.81 -21.07
CA GLY A 69 11.50 0.53 -20.37
C GLY A 69 12.80 0.41 -19.55
N LEU A 70 13.67 1.43 -19.59
CA LEU A 70 14.88 1.50 -18.75
C LEU A 70 14.57 2.28 -17.47
N GLN A 71 14.73 1.61 -16.33
CA GLN A 71 14.76 2.26 -15.02
C GLN A 71 16.07 3.04 -14.86
N GLU A 72 16.03 4.25 -14.31
CA GLU A 72 17.24 4.90 -13.85
C GLU A 72 17.75 4.20 -12.58
N PRO A 73 19.02 3.77 -12.53
CA PRO A 73 19.58 3.12 -11.35
C PRO A 73 19.38 3.97 -10.09
N GLY A 74 18.85 3.35 -9.03
CA GLY A 74 18.55 4.04 -7.76
C GLY A 74 17.12 4.58 -7.66
N THR A 75 16.28 4.40 -8.69
CA THR A 75 14.84 4.62 -8.57
C THR A 75 14.23 3.49 -7.75
N PHE A 76 13.41 3.85 -6.77
CA PHE A 76 12.68 2.88 -5.95
C PHE A 76 11.29 3.44 -5.64
N VAL A 77 10.38 2.55 -5.28
CA VAL A 77 9.05 2.94 -4.83
C VAL A 77 8.67 2.22 -3.55
N LEU A 78 7.95 2.93 -2.68
CA LEU A 78 7.44 2.35 -1.43
C LEU A 78 5.98 1.92 -1.62
N ARG A 79 5.63 0.77 -1.06
CA ARG A 79 4.25 0.26 -1.06
C ARG A 79 3.88 -0.42 0.26
N PHE A 80 2.57 -0.51 0.52
CA PHE A 80 2.04 -1.39 1.56
C PHE A 80 1.65 -2.74 0.92
N PRO A 81 2.07 -3.88 1.51
CA PRO A 81 1.81 -5.19 0.92
C PRO A 81 0.32 -5.51 0.95
N THR A 82 -0.19 -6.00 -0.17
CA THR A 82 -1.60 -6.36 -0.36
C THR A 82 -1.92 -7.82 0.02
N SER A 83 -0.91 -8.59 0.44
CA SER A 83 -1.05 -10.00 0.84
C SER A 83 -1.31 -10.18 2.34
N ARG A 84 -1.96 -11.29 2.70
CA ARG A 84 -2.47 -11.59 4.04
C ARG A 84 -1.44 -12.18 5.03
N THR A 85 -0.22 -12.42 4.59
CA THR A 85 0.76 -13.24 5.33
C THR A 85 1.90 -12.38 5.88
N GLY A 86 1.73 -11.85 7.09
CA GLY A 86 2.78 -11.15 7.83
C GLY A 86 2.49 -9.67 8.09
N ARG A 87 3.19 -9.09 9.09
CA ARG A 87 3.05 -7.70 9.52
C ARG A 87 3.03 -6.76 8.31
N THR A 88 1.97 -5.95 8.16
CA THR A 88 1.91 -4.90 7.14
C THR A 88 3.02 -3.89 7.42
N GLN A 89 4.15 -4.08 6.75
CA GLN A 89 5.32 -3.20 6.79
C GLN A 89 5.53 -2.63 5.40
N MET A 90 5.98 -1.38 5.35
CA MET A 90 6.30 -0.73 4.08
C MET A 90 7.42 -1.50 3.37
N GLN A 91 7.24 -1.77 2.08
CA GLN A 91 8.18 -2.50 1.24
C GLN A 91 8.78 -1.57 0.19
N VAL A 92 10.09 -1.73 -0.05
CA VAL A 92 10.80 -1.11 -1.17
C VAL A 92 10.75 -2.07 -2.35
N VAL A 93 10.38 -1.56 -3.51
CA VAL A 93 10.49 -2.24 -4.81
C VAL A 93 11.44 -1.46 -5.69
#